data_AF-A0A1Q5Q1V7-F1
#
_entry.id   AF-A0A1Q5Q1V7-F1
#
_cell.length_a   1.000
_cell.length_b   1.000
_cell.length_c   1.000
_cell.angle_alpha   90.00
_cell.angle_beta   90.00
_cell.angle_gamma   90.00
#
_symmetry.space_group_name_H-M   'P 1'
#
loop_
_entity.id
_entity.type
_entity.pdbx_description
1 polymer ?
#
loop_
_entity_poly.entity_id
_entity_poly.type
_entity_poly.pdbx_seq_one_letter_code
_entity_poly.pdbx_strand_id
1 'polypeptide(L)'
;MKTADFRAFEGDKLPAGVRIFGGREDAGTGTPEFPVAENLEPEYVTIEGTTAYVSLQEANALALVDLPSATVTAILPLGAVDVAGFNISDKDDTINPVTLPIKSWRQPDAIASLEQNGLFGHPVGVMG
;
A
#
# COMPACT_ATOMS: atom_id res chain seq x y z
N MET A 1 -0.12 -25.44 -9.89
CA MET A 1 -0.48 -24.10 -9.38
C MET A 1 0.78 -23.47 -8.82
N LYS A 2 1.07 -22.19 -9.13
CA LYS A 2 2.15 -21.41 -8.52
C LYS A 2 1.52 -20.28 -7.70
N THR A 3 2.16 -19.89 -6.61
CA THR A 3 1.69 -18.83 -5.72
C THR A 3 2.84 -17.86 -5.50
N ALA A 4 2.60 -16.57 -5.71
CA ALA A 4 3.54 -15.53 -5.32
C ALA A 4 3.44 -15.26 -3.82
N ASP A 5 4.57 -15.03 -3.16
CA ASP A 5 4.64 -14.67 -1.74
C ASP A 5 5.58 -13.47 -1.53
N PHE A 6 5.56 -12.93 -0.31
CA PHE A 6 6.33 -11.75 0.07
C PHE A 6 7.59 -12.06 0.89
N ARG A 7 7.98 -13.33 1.05
CA ARG A 7 9.10 -13.74 1.93
C ARG A 7 10.44 -13.16 1.48
N ALA A 8 10.56 -12.81 0.20
CA ALA A 8 11.73 -12.12 -0.34
C ALA A 8 11.94 -10.70 0.21
N PHE A 9 10.94 -10.12 0.89
CA PHE A 9 10.97 -8.76 1.45
C PHE A 9 11.16 -8.72 2.97
N GLU A 10 11.48 -9.84 3.60
CA GLU A 10 11.78 -9.88 5.03
C GLU A 10 13.02 -9.06 5.41
N GLY A 11 13.01 -8.55 6.64
CA GLY A 11 14.12 -7.82 7.24
C GLY A 11 14.37 -6.47 6.58
N ASP A 12 15.63 -6.19 6.26
CA ASP A 12 16.08 -4.94 5.63
C ASP A 12 15.72 -4.81 4.14
N LYS A 13 15.11 -5.85 3.57
CA LYS A 13 14.68 -5.87 2.16
C LYS A 13 13.34 -5.17 1.93
N LEU A 14 12.59 -4.89 2.99
CA LEU A 14 11.35 -4.13 2.89
C LEU A 14 11.66 -2.66 2.57
N PRO A 15 11.12 -2.09 1.48
CA PRO A 15 11.39 -0.69 1.14
C PRO A 15 10.95 0.29 2.23
N ALA A 16 11.77 1.30 2.48
CA ALA A 16 11.44 2.35 3.43
C ALA A 16 10.13 3.06 3.04
N GLY A 17 9.23 3.24 4.01
CA GLY A 17 7.92 3.87 3.80
C GLY A 17 6.77 2.90 3.56
N VAL A 18 7.05 1.59 3.41
CA VAL A 18 6.03 0.54 3.54
C VAL A 18 5.72 0.34 5.02
N ARG A 19 4.43 0.25 5.34
CA ARG A 19 3.97 0.09 6.73
C ARG A 19 3.81 -1.38 7.07
N ILE A 20 4.23 -1.72 8.28
CA ILE A 20 3.95 -3.01 8.92
C ILE A 20 3.22 -2.70 10.22
N PHE A 21 2.03 -3.26 10.39
CA PHE A 21 1.20 -3.06 11.57
C PHE A 21 1.43 -4.15 12.60
N GLY A 22 1.65 -3.77 13.87
CA GLY A 22 1.67 -4.73 14.97
C GLY A 22 2.68 -5.86 14.77
N GLY A 23 3.89 -5.69 15.29
CA GLY A 23 4.75 -6.85 15.53
C GLY A 23 3.94 -7.81 16.41
N ARG A 24 3.59 -8.99 15.89
CA ARG A 24 2.64 -9.97 16.47
C ARG A 24 3.00 -10.48 17.89
N GLU A 25 3.96 -9.85 18.54
CA GLU A 25 4.34 -10.02 19.94
C GLU A 25 3.14 -9.86 20.90
N ASP A 26 2.14 -9.06 20.53
CA ASP A 26 0.91 -8.80 21.30
C ASP A 26 -0.25 -9.75 20.99
N ALA A 27 -0.21 -10.49 19.87
CA ALA A 27 -1.26 -11.42 19.46
C ALA A 27 -1.30 -12.74 20.27
N GLY A 28 -0.43 -12.89 21.27
CA GLY A 28 -0.35 -14.09 22.13
C GLY A 28 0.17 -15.35 21.42
N THR A 29 0.55 -15.25 20.15
CA THR A 29 1.03 -16.36 19.31
C THR A 29 2.55 -16.37 19.11
N GLY A 30 3.28 -15.39 19.65
CA GLY A 30 4.72 -15.19 19.42
C GLY A 30 5.04 -14.49 18.09
N THR A 31 6.32 -14.19 17.86
CA THR A 31 6.80 -13.60 16.61
C THR A 31 6.76 -14.65 15.48
N PRO A 32 6.05 -14.39 14.36
CA PRO A 32 6.00 -15.31 13.23
C PRO A 32 7.37 -15.50 12.55
N GLU A 33 7.53 -16.60 11.79
CA GLU A 33 8.76 -16.89 11.02
C GLU A 33 8.96 -15.87 9.88
N PHE A 34 7.87 -15.37 9.29
CA PHE A 34 7.86 -14.40 8.20
C PHE A 34 6.97 -13.18 8.55
N PRO A 35 7.41 -12.33 9.49
CA PRO A 35 6.59 -11.25 10.04
C PRO A 35 6.18 -10.20 9.00
N VAL A 36 7.00 -9.90 8.00
CA VAL A 36 6.63 -8.97 6.94
C VAL A 36 5.59 -9.63 6.03
N ALA A 37 5.87 -10.84 5.54
CA ALA A 37 5.01 -11.50 4.58
C ALA A 37 3.62 -11.85 5.16
N GLU A 38 3.53 -12.13 6.46
CA GLU A 38 2.25 -12.31 7.15
C GLU A 38 1.45 -11.02 7.33
N ASN A 39 2.11 -9.85 7.26
CA ASN A 39 1.46 -8.56 7.47
C ASN A 39 1.02 -7.89 6.17
N LEU A 40 1.68 -8.18 5.05
CA LEU A 40 1.34 -7.60 3.76
C LEU A 40 0.09 -8.28 3.20
N GLU A 41 -1.02 -7.54 3.21
CA GLU A 41 -2.34 -8.01 2.76
C GLU A 41 -2.72 -7.41 1.40
N PRO A 42 -2.78 -8.23 0.32
CA PRO A 42 -3.34 -7.84 -0.98
C PRO A 42 -4.84 -7.53 -0.91
N GLU A 43 -5.28 -6.44 -1.54
CA GLU A 43 -6.71 -6.11 -1.63
C GLU A 43 -7.25 -6.14 -3.07
N TYR A 44 -6.72 -5.28 -3.96
CA TYR A 44 -7.15 -5.19 -5.36
C TYR A 44 -6.00 -5.46 -6.32
N VAL A 45 -6.35 -5.91 -7.53
CA VAL A 45 -5.39 -6.18 -8.60
C VAL A 45 -5.86 -5.58 -9.92
N THR A 46 -4.93 -4.97 -10.65
CA THR A 46 -5.07 -4.73 -12.09
C THR A 46 -3.90 -5.37 -12.83
N ILE A 47 -4.08 -5.64 -14.13
CA ILE A 47 -3.09 -6.33 -14.96
C ILE A 47 -2.76 -5.45 -16.17
N GLU A 48 -1.47 -5.33 -16.47
CA GLU A 48 -0.94 -4.74 -17.69
C GLU A 48 0.14 -5.68 -18.27
N GLY A 49 -0.08 -6.20 -19.47
CA GLY A 49 0.83 -7.18 -20.07
C GLY A 49 1.02 -8.43 -19.20
N THR A 50 2.26 -8.67 -18.76
CA THR A 50 2.62 -9.80 -17.89
C THR A 50 2.79 -9.41 -16.42
N THR A 51 2.47 -8.17 -16.05
CA THR A 51 2.61 -7.65 -14.70
C THR A 51 1.23 -7.43 -14.08
N ALA A 52 1.04 -7.98 -12.88
CA ALA A 52 -0.08 -7.61 -12.02
C ALA A 52 0.38 -6.55 -11.01
N TYR A 53 -0.44 -5.53 -10.83
CA TYR A 53 -0.26 -4.45 -9.86
C TYR A 53 -1.28 -4.66 -8.75
N VAL A 54 -0.80 -4.88 -7.54
CA VAL A 54 -1.59 -5.32 -6.40
C VAL A 54 -1.53 -4.26 -5.31
N SER A 55 -2.68 -3.75 -4.86
CA SER A 55 -2.73 -2.81 -3.75
C SER A 55 -2.47 -3.51 -2.40
N LEU A 56 -1.71 -2.84 -1.54
CA LEU A 56 -1.45 -3.23 -0.16
C LEU A 56 -1.91 -2.08 0.74
N GLN A 57 -3.23 -2.02 0.98
CA GLN A 57 -3.91 -0.84 1.53
C GLN A 57 -3.34 -0.42 2.88
N GLU A 58 -3.30 -1.36 3.83
CA GLU A 58 -2.75 -1.13 5.16
C GLU A 58 -1.24 -0.79 5.10
N ALA A 59 -0.51 -1.42 4.17
CA ALA A 59 0.92 -1.21 4.02
C ALA A 59 1.30 0.11 3.31
N ASN A 60 0.33 0.90 2.82
CA ASN A 60 0.57 2.11 2.04
C ASN A 60 1.49 1.84 0.83
N ALA A 61 1.24 0.74 0.11
CA ALA A 61 2.14 0.27 -0.93
C ALA A 61 1.43 -0.40 -2.12
N LEU A 62 2.17 -0.58 -3.21
CA LEU A 62 1.80 -1.34 -4.40
C LEU A 62 2.82 -2.47 -4.65
N ALA A 63 2.36 -3.71 -4.80
CA ALA A 63 3.20 -4.82 -5.21
C ALA A 63 3.12 -5.05 -6.72
N LEU A 64 4.27 -5.29 -7.35
CA LEU A 64 4.36 -5.72 -8.74
C LEU A 64 4.62 -7.22 -8.77
N VAL A 65 3.80 -7.97 -9.49
CA VAL A 65 3.90 -9.41 -9.63
C VAL A 65 4.14 -9.77 -11.09
N ASP A 66 5.23 -10.49 -11.35
CA ASP A 66 5.46 -11.14 -12.64
C ASP A 66 4.60 -12.40 -12.75
N LEU A 67 3.62 -12.38 -13.64
CA LEU A 67 2.64 -13.47 -13.79
C LEU A 67 3.26 -14.79 -14.29
N PRO A 68 4.19 -14.82 -15.28
CA PRO A 68 4.81 -16.06 -15.76
C PRO A 68 5.59 -16.82 -14.68
N SER A 69 6.38 -16.09 -13.87
CA SER A 69 7.17 -16.67 -12.79
C SER A 69 6.38 -16.87 -11.50
N ALA A 70 5.27 -16.12 -11.32
CA ALA A 70 4.54 -15.97 -10.06
C ALA A 70 5.43 -15.42 -8.94
N THR A 71 6.13 -14.32 -9.21
CA THR A 71 7.07 -13.69 -8.28
C THR A 71 6.68 -12.24 -8.02
N VAL A 72 6.69 -11.82 -6.74
CA VAL A 72 6.63 -10.40 -6.39
C VAL A 72 7.99 -9.78 -6.71
N THR A 73 8.06 -8.92 -7.72
CA THR A 73 9.32 -8.33 -8.19
C THR A 73 9.66 -7.02 -7.49
N ALA A 74 8.66 -6.31 -6.97
CA ALA A 74 8.87 -5.06 -6.24
C ALA A 74 7.69 -4.73 -5.31
N ILE A 75 7.98 -3.94 -4.28
CA ILE A 75 6.99 -3.23 -3.46
C ILE A 75 7.32 -1.74 -3.55
N LEU A 76 6.33 -0.93 -3.90
CA LEU A 76 6.48 0.51 -4.10
C LEU A 76 5.69 1.26 -3.02
N PRO A 77 6.36 2.01 -2.12
CA PRO A 77 5.65 2.83 -1.13
C PRO A 77 4.95 4.01 -1.83
N LEU A 78 3.73 4.35 -1.38
CA LEU A 78 2.92 5.42 -1.98
C LEU A 78 3.14 6.80 -1.35
N GLY A 79 3.98 6.85 -0.30
CA GLY A 79 4.33 8.07 0.42
C GLY A 79 3.19 8.58 1.32
N ALA A 80 3.34 9.82 1.80
CA ALA A 80 2.35 10.50 2.62
C ALA A 80 1.82 11.75 1.91
N VAL A 81 0.61 12.17 2.26
CA VAL A 81 -0.02 13.41 1.81
C VAL A 81 -0.12 14.42 2.95
N ASP A 82 0.04 15.69 2.62
CA ASP A 82 -0.29 16.77 3.54
C ASP A 82 -1.80 16.93 3.64
N VAL A 83 -2.27 17.08 4.87
CA VAL A 83 -3.70 17.15 5.20
C VAL A 83 -4.00 18.58 5.62
N ALA A 84 -4.89 19.27 4.89
CA ALA A 84 -5.25 20.66 5.14
C ALA A 84 -6.76 20.86 5.13
N GLY A 85 -7.23 21.85 5.89
CA GLY A 85 -8.64 22.25 5.89
C GLY A 85 -9.57 21.35 6.70
N PHE A 86 -9.06 20.65 7.71
CA PHE A 86 -9.86 19.79 8.59
C PHE A 86 -10.32 20.56 9.83
N ASN A 87 -11.59 20.39 10.20
CA ASN A 87 -12.03 20.76 11.53
C ASN A 87 -11.68 19.62 12.50
N ILE A 88 -10.79 19.90 13.46
CA ILE A 88 -10.27 18.89 14.38
C ILE A 88 -11.09 18.77 15.67
N SER A 89 -12.04 19.68 15.88
CA SER A 89 -12.82 19.80 17.11
C SER A 89 -14.30 19.55 16.81
N ASP A 90 -14.90 18.66 17.61
CA ASP A 90 -16.33 18.38 17.63
C ASP A 90 -17.06 19.06 18.81
N LYS A 91 -16.37 19.91 19.59
CA LYS A 91 -16.86 20.42 20.89
C LYS A 91 -17.17 21.91 20.91
N ASP A 92 -16.86 22.65 19.86
CA ASP A 92 -16.98 24.12 19.84
C ASP A 92 -18.18 24.63 19.05
N ASP A 93 -19.05 23.74 18.53
CA ASP A 93 -20.20 24.08 17.67
C ASP A 93 -19.84 25.01 16.49
N THR A 94 -18.55 25.08 16.10
CA THR A 94 -18.06 25.92 15.01
C THR A 94 -17.35 25.09 13.94
N ILE A 95 -17.45 25.54 12.69
CA ILE A 95 -16.65 25.00 11.59
C ILE A 95 -15.39 25.87 11.50
N ASN A 96 -14.29 25.39 12.07
CA ASN A 96 -13.00 26.07 12.06
C ASN A 96 -11.91 25.18 11.42
N PRO A 97 -11.88 25.06 10.09
CA PRO A 97 -10.90 24.23 9.40
C PRO A 97 -9.50 24.82 9.56
N VAL A 98 -8.57 24.02 10.07
CA VAL A 98 -7.18 24.41 10.29
C VAL A 98 -6.25 23.65 9.35
N THR A 99 -5.09 24.25 9.09
CA THR A 99 -3.95 23.56 8.48
C THR A 99 -2.90 23.37 9.56
N LEU A 100 -2.64 22.12 9.89
CA LEU A 100 -1.62 21.70 10.84
C LEU A 100 -0.54 20.91 10.10
N PRO A 101 0.68 20.77 10.64
CA PRO A 101 1.72 19.93 10.04
C PRO A 101 1.43 18.44 10.26
N ILE A 102 0.24 17.99 9.85
CA ILE A 102 -0.23 16.61 9.94
C ILE A 102 -0.16 16.00 8.55
N LYS A 103 0.40 14.79 8.49
CA LYS A 103 0.44 13.98 7.26
C LYS A 103 -0.44 12.76 7.43
N SER A 104 -1.12 12.37 6.35
CA SER A 104 -1.82 11.08 6.24
C SER A 104 -1.10 10.17 5.27
N TRP A 105 -1.23 8.86 5.49
CA TRP A 105 -0.83 7.84 4.52
C TRP A 105 -1.89 7.73 3.43
N ARG A 106 -1.50 7.17 2.28
CA ARG A 106 -2.48 6.71 1.28
C ARG A 106 -2.95 5.31 1.66
N GLN A 107 -4.23 5.04 1.43
CA GLN A 107 -4.84 3.74 1.67
C GLN A 107 -5.45 3.26 0.35
N PRO A 108 -4.66 2.65 -0.55
CA PRO A 108 -5.12 2.25 -1.86
C PRO A 108 -6.18 1.14 -1.78
N ASP A 109 -7.46 1.51 -1.84
CA ASP A 109 -8.62 0.62 -1.77
C ASP A 109 -9.32 0.43 -3.13
N ALA A 110 -8.71 0.94 -4.22
CA ALA A 110 -9.10 0.65 -5.58
C ALA A 110 -7.93 0.88 -6.55
N ILE A 111 -7.86 0.07 -7.60
CA ILE A 111 -6.83 0.17 -8.63
C ILE A 111 -7.39 -0.12 -10.02
N ALA A 112 -6.99 0.67 -11.01
CA ALA A 112 -7.37 0.48 -12.41
C ALA A 112 -6.20 0.79 -13.34
N SER A 113 -6.14 0.10 -14.48
CA SER A 113 -5.27 0.46 -15.61
C SER A 113 -6.06 1.29 -16.62
N LEU A 114 -5.44 2.34 -17.14
CA LEU A 114 -5.99 3.19 -18.20
C LEU A 114 -5.00 3.27 -19.35
N GLU A 115 -5.44 2.90 -20.54
CA GLU A 115 -4.68 3.12 -21.78
C GLU A 115 -5.19 4.39 -22.47
N GLN A 116 -4.36 5.44 -22.56
CA GLN A 116 -4.74 6.69 -23.23
C GLN A 116 -3.88 6.93 -24.48
N ASN A 117 -4.48 6.70 -25.66
CA ASN A 117 -4.01 7.14 -26.98
C ASN A 117 -2.50 6.94 -27.30
N GLY A 118 -1.92 5.78 -26.95
CA GLY A 118 -0.57 5.40 -27.39
C GLY A 118 0.58 6.28 -26.88
N LEU A 119 0.33 7.20 -25.94
CA LEU A 119 1.37 7.92 -25.20
C LEU A 119 1.51 7.27 -23.82
N PHE A 120 2.58 6.49 -23.66
CA PHE A 120 2.98 5.88 -22.40
C PHE A 120 3.33 6.95 -21.37
N GLY A 121 2.37 7.29 -20.53
CA GLY A 121 2.58 7.96 -19.25
C GLY A 121 1.76 7.20 -18.22
N HIS A 122 2.41 6.58 -17.24
CA HIS A 122 1.74 5.95 -16.12
C HIS A 122 0.76 6.96 -15.48
N PRO A 123 -0.51 6.58 -15.32
CA PRO A 123 -0.98 6.45 -13.96
C PRO A 123 -1.80 5.18 -13.82
N VAL A 124 -1.23 4.21 -13.12
CA VAL A 124 -2.06 3.33 -12.29
C VAL A 124 -2.71 4.25 -11.26
N GLY A 125 -3.98 4.57 -11.47
CA GLY A 125 -4.76 5.40 -10.57
C GLY A 125 -5.12 4.56 -9.35
N VAL A 126 -4.45 4.82 -8.23
CA VAL A 126 -4.98 4.49 -6.92
C VAL A 126 -6.07 5.51 -6.64
N MET A 127 -7.33 5.10 -6.71
CA MET A 127 -8.39 5.89 -6.07
C MET A 127 -8.34 5.60 -4.57
N GLY A 128 -8.60 6.62 -3.77
CA GLY A 128 -8.68 6.55 -2.31
C GLY A 128 -9.58 7.65 -1.79
#